data_AF-A0A2M6GLS8-F1
#
_entry.id   AF-A0A2M6GLS8-F1
#
_cell.length_a   1.000
_cell.length_b   1.000
_cell.length_c   1.000
_cell.angle_alpha   90.00
_cell.angle_beta   90.00
_cell.angle_gamma   90.00
#
_symmetry.space_group_name_H-M   'P 1'
#
loop_
_entity.id
_entity.type
_entity.pdbx_description
1 polymer ?
#
loop_
_entity_poly.entity_id
_entity_poly.type
_entity_poly.pdbx_seq_one_letter_code
_entity_poly.pdbx_strand_id
1 'polypeptide(L)'
;MNIQEKKKQRFEFLRKLYEVTNGSSSFQAMTNSKEIAKELNLSREIIDDIVDYLKAEGLLEIKTEEGAVIITHKGIIEIEEAFEKPEKPTEHFPPIINFIHVGSMYNSAIQQGSTESNQTVIFSKQEQTNLRELINKLEALKEGLKSDEQLYSEFVAEVDTLNAQNNSTKPKRLIINESLKSIRTILEGISVNIATPEILELISNFIK
;
A
#
# COMPACT_ATOMS: atom_id res chain seq x y z
N MET A 1 13.89 1.31 26.81
CA MET A 1 12.96 2.05 25.94
C MET A 1 12.46 3.28 26.68
N ASN A 2 12.38 4.46 26.05
CA ASN A 2 11.85 5.66 26.71
C ASN A 2 10.31 5.59 26.83
N ILE A 3 9.72 6.46 27.66
CA ILE A 3 8.27 6.46 27.91
C ILE A 3 7.42 6.82 26.69
N GLN A 4 7.89 7.71 25.82
CA GLN A 4 7.19 8.12 24.59
C GLN A 4 7.14 6.97 23.58
N GLU A 5 8.24 6.24 23.43
CA GLU A 5 8.33 5.08 22.56
C GLU A 5 7.42 3.95 23.05
N LYS A 6 7.37 3.71 24.37
CA LYS A 6 6.39 2.79 24.99
C LYS A 6 4.96 3.19 24.67
N LYS A 7 4.61 4.46 24.86
CA LYS A 7 3.25 4.98 24.58
C LYS A 7 2.88 4.84 23.10
N LYS A 8 3.81 5.12 22.18
CA LYS A 8 3.61 4.95 20.74
C LYS A 8 3.35 3.48 20.37
N GLN A 9 4.16 2.56 20.86
CA GLN A 9 3.98 1.14 20.55
C GLN A 9 2.68 0.57 21.12
N ARG A 10 2.26 1.01 22.31
CA ARG A 10 0.96 0.66 22.89
C ARG A 10 -0.20 1.16 22.03
N PHE A 11 -0.11 2.41 21.54
CA PHE A 11 -1.10 2.97 20.61
C PHE A 11 -1.18 2.16 19.32
N GLU A 12 -0.04 1.89 18.67
CA GLU A 12 0.01 1.11 17.43
C GLU A 12 -0.59 -0.29 17.61
N PHE A 13 -0.30 -0.94 18.73
CA PHE A 13 -0.88 -2.25 19.05
C PHE A 13 -2.41 -2.18 19.21
N LEU A 14 -2.91 -1.25 20.04
CA LEU A 14 -4.35 -1.13 20.28
C LEU A 14 -5.11 -0.66 19.03
N ARG A 15 -4.53 0.23 18.22
CA ARG A 15 -5.05 0.63 16.91
C ARG A 15 -5.17 -0.56 15.97
N LYS A 16 -4.11 -1.36 15.87
CA LYS A 16 -4.13 -2.53 15.00
C LYS A 16 -5.17 -3.55 15.46
N LEU A 17 -5.32 -3.72 16.77
CA LEU A 17 -6.39 -4.53 17.35
C LEU A 17 -7.78 -3.96 16.99
N TYR A 18 -7.98 -2.64 17.08
CA TYR A 18 -9.21 -1.97 16.65
C TYR A 18 -9.52 -2.22 15.17
N GLU A 19 -8.53 -2.12 14.28
CA GLU A 19 -8.68 -2.37 12.84
C GLU A 19 -9.08 -3.83 12.55
N VAL A 20 -8.38 -4.79 13.15
CA VAL A 20 -8.65 -6.23 12.95
C VAL A 20 -10.01 -6.64 13.52
N THR A 21 -10.42 -6.03 14.63
CA THR A 21 -11.73 -6.29 15.25
C THR A 21 -12.85 -5.44 14.63
N ASN A 22 -12.53 -4.53 13.71
CA ASN A 22 -13.44 -3.53 13.17
C ASN A 22 -14.22 -2.77 14.27
N GLY A 23 -13.52 -2.42 15.35
CA GLY A 23 -14.10 -1.75 16.52
C GLY A 23 -15.10 -2.57 17.32
N SER A 24 -15.10 -3.91 17.20
CA SER A 24 -16.03 -4.78 17.92
C SER A 24 -15.42 -5.36 19.19
N SER A 25 -16.11 -5.19 20.31
CA SER A 25 -15.79 -5.86 21.58
C SER A 25 -16.54 -7.21 21.75
N SER A 26 -17.04 -7.78 20.66
CA SER A 26 -17.77 -9.06 20.67
C SER A 26 -16.80 -10.24 20.71
N PHE A 27 -17.10 -11.30 21.46
CA PHE A 27 -16.23 -12.48 21.57
C PHE A 27 -15.80 -13.08 20.22
N GLN A 28 -16.63 -12.96 19.19
CA GLN A 28 -16.34 -13.40 17.82
C GLN A 28 -15.22 -12.62 17.13
N ALA A 29 -14.91 -11.40 17.60
CA ALA A 29 -13.85 -10.54 17.07
C ALA A 29 -12.50 -10.73 17.80
N MET A 30 -12.35 -11.78 18.63
CA MET A 30 -11.07 -12.07 19.26
C MET A 30 -9.99 -12.36 18.22
N THR A 31 -8.75 -11.99 18.52
CA THR A 31 -7.60 -12.23 17.66
C THR A 31 -6.37 -12.55 18.49
N ASN A 32 -5.30 -13.08 17.88
CA ASN A 32 -4.11 -13.46 18.60
C ASN A 32 -3.12 -12.30 18.71
N SER A 33 -2.66 -11.99 19.94
CA SER A 33 -1.68 -10.92 20.17
C SER A 33 -0.37 -11.13 19.42
N LYS A 34 0.04 -12.38 19.18
CA LYS A 34 1.27 -12.73 18.44
C LYS A 34 1.13 -12.47 16.94
N GLU A 35 -0.07 -12.59 16.39
CA GLU A 35 -0.35 -12.29 14.98
C GLU A 35 -0.25 -10.78 14.74
N ILE A 36 -0.92 -9.98 15.59
CA ILE A 36 -0.82 -8.51 15.57
C ILE A 36 0.65 -8.08 15.67
N ALA A 37 1.39 -8.67 16.59
CA ALA A 37 2.78 -8.29 16.79
C ALA A 37 3.71 -8.65 15.63
N LYS A 38 3.43 -9.76 14.94
CA LYS A 38 4.16 -10.14 13.72
C LYS A 38 3.95 -9.10 12.63
N GLU A 39 2.72 -8.59 12.48
CA GLU A 39 2.43 -7.51 11.52
C GLU A 39 3.10 -6.19 11.89
N LEU A 40 3.24 -5.91 13.19
CA LEU A 40 3.91 -4.71 13.70
C LEU A 40 5.43 -4.86 13.85
N ASN A 41 6.01 -6.02 13.49
CA ASN A 41 7.43 -6.34 13.67
C ASN A 41 7.96 -6.14 15.11
N LEU A 42 7.14 -6.46 16.11
CA LEU A 42 7.48 -6.34 17.53
C LEU A 42 8.13 -7.64 18.06
N SER A 43 9.11 -7.50 18.98
CA SER A 43 9.72 -8.64 19.66
C SER A 43 8.81 -9.20 20.76
N ARG A 44 8.97 -10.48 21.12
CA ARG A 44 8.14 -11.14 22.15
C ARG A 44 8.13 -10.42 23.49
N GLU A 45 9.31 -10.01 23.96
CA GLU A 45 9.46 -9.30 25.25
C GLU A 45 8.71 -7.95 25.27
N ILE A 46 8.61 -7.28 24.13
CA ILE A 46 7.90 -6.00 24.01
C ILE A 46 6.39 -6.21 23.99
N ILE A 47 5.92 -7.28 23.35
CA ILE A 47 4.48 -7.59 23.25
C ILE A 47 3.90 -7.84 24.63
N ASP A 48 4.58 -8.65 25.46
CA ASP A 48 4.09 -8.99 26.79
C ASP A 48 3.95 -7.72 27.66
N ASP A 49 4.94 -6.81 27.64
CA ASP A 49 4.86 -5.50 28.34
C ASP A 49 3.71 -4.61 27.81
N ILE A 50 3.44 -4.65 26.50
CA ILE A 50 2.34 -3.88 25.90
C ILE A 50 0.98 -4.48 26.32
N VAL A 51 0.81 -5.79 26.19
CA VAL A 51 -0.45 -6.49 26.47
C VAL A 51 -0.77 -6.38 27.96
N ASP A 52 0.21 -6.58 28.83
CA ASP A 52 0.03 -6.46 30.28
C ASP A 52 -0.39 -5.03 30.68
N TYR A 53 0.25 -4.02 30.10
CA TYR A 53 -0.14 -2.63 30.33
C TYR A 53 -1.57 -2.33 29.86
N LEU A 54 -1.89 -2.66 28.61
CA LEU A 54 -3.20 -2.37 28.03
C LEU A 54 -4.33 -3.13 28.75
N LYS A 55 -4.04 -4.34 29.23
CA LYS A 55 -4.94 -5.11 30.09
C LYS A 55 -5.13 -4.45 31.44
N ALA A 56 -4.05 -3.99 32.08
CA ALA A 56 -4.11 -3.31 33.38
C ALA A 56 -4.95 -2.01 33.31
N GLU A 57 -4.85 -1.27 32.21
CA GLU A 57 -5.66 -0.07 31.96
C GLU A 57 -7.11 -0.36 31.50
N GLY A 58 -7.44 -1.63 31.29
CA GLY A 58 -8.77 -2.08 30.85
C GLY A 58 -9.09 -1.75 29.40
N LEU A 59 -8.08 -1.53 28.54
CA LEU A 59 -8.24 -1.19 27.12
C LEU A 59 -8.37 -2.45 26.24
N LEU A 60 -7.86 -3.58 26.72
CA LEU A 60 -8.06 -4.90 26.12
C LEU A 60 -8.25 -5.97 27.19
N GLU A 61 -8.72 -7.14 26.80
CA GLU A 61 -8.83 -8.31 27.65
C GLU A 61 -8.16 -9.53 26.99
N ILE A 62 -7.52 -10.37 27.81
CA ILE A 62 -7.02 -11.68 27.40
C ILE A 62 -8.12 -12.71 27.68
N LYS A 63 -8.54 -13.45 26.66
CA LYS A 63 -9.60 -14.46 26.75
C LYS A 63 -9.08 -15.89 26.84
N THR A 64 -7.84 -16.14 26.41
CA THR A 64 -7.22 -17.48 26.47
C THR A 64 -5.76 -17.41 26.89
N GLU A 65 -5.25 -18.48 27.50
CA GLU A 65 -3.83 -18.62 27.84
C GLU A 65 -2.92 -18.64 26.59
N GLU A 66 -3.48 -18.96 25.41
CA GLU A 66 -2.75 -18.96 24.13
C GLU A 66 -2.48 -17.56 23.57
N GLY A 67 -3.02 -16.51 24.20
CA GLY A 67 -2.83 -15.11 23.84
C GLY A 67 -3.95 -14.51 22.98
N ALA A 68 -5.15 -15.08 23.00
CA ALA A 68 -6.30 -14.43 22.38
C ALA A 68 -6.67 -13.16 23.14
N VAL A 69 -6.68 -12.04 22.44
CA VAL A 69 -7.01 -10.71 22.95
C VAL A 69 -8.25 -10.15 22.26
N ILE A 70 -8.96 -9.29 22.97
CA ILE A 70 -10.09 -8.54 22.45
C ILE A 70 -10.05 -7.11 22.98
N ILE A 71 -10.42 -6.14 22.14
CA ILE A 71 -10.52 -4.75 22.56
C ILE A 71 -11.76 -4.55 23.44
N THR A 72 -11.64 -3.73 24.49
CA THR A 72 -12.80 -3.36 25.32
C THR A 72 -13.51 -2.16 24.74
N HIS A 73 -14.73 -1.86 25.22
CA HIS A 73 -15.40 -0.61 24.87
C HIS A 73 -14.59 0.64 25.26
N LYS A 74 -13.86 0.59 26.39
CA LYS A 74 -12.95 1.67 26.81
C LYS A 74 -11.81 1.85 25.79
N GLY A 75 -11.20 0.73 25.34
CA GLY A 75 -10.17 0.76 24.32
C GLY A 75 -10.66 1.31 22.99
N ILE A 76 -11.88 0.95 22.59
CA ILE A 76 -12.55 1.49 21.38
C ILE A 76 -12.71 3.01 21.48
N ILE A 77 -13.33 3.50 22.56
CA ILE A 77 -13.56 4.93 22.77
C ILE A 77 -12.24 5.71 22.74
N GLU A 78 -11.21 5.20 23.40
CA GLU A 78 -9.93 5.91 23.46
C GLU A 78 -9.23 5.98 22.10
N ILE A 79 -9.30 4.92 21.29
CA ILE A 79 -8.79 4.95 19.92
C ILE A 79 -9.60 5.91 19.04
N GLU A 80 -10.92 5.91 19.17
CA GLU A 80 -11.79 6.85 18.44
C GLU A 80 -11.50 8.30 18.86
N GLU A 81 -11.30 8.57 20.14
CA GLU A 81 -10.91 9.91 20.61
C GLU A 81 -9.56 10.34 20.04
N ALA A 82 -8.57 9.43 19.97
CA ALA A 82 -7.28 9.71 19.36
C ALA A 82 -7.44 10.09 17.87
N PHE A 83 -8.35 9.44 17.14
CA PHE A 83 -8.65 9.76 15.74
C PHE A 83 -9.46 11.05 15.56
N GLU A 84 -10.40 11.35 16.46
CA GLU A 84 -11.18 12.59 16.42
C GLU A 84 -10.33 13.83 16.74
N LYS A 85 -9.35 13.69 17.64
CA LYS A 85 -8.51 14.79 18.14
C LYS A 85 -7.02 14.46 18.01
N PRO A 86 -6.49 14.30 16.78
CA PRO A 86 -5.14 13.80 16.55
C PRO A 86 -4.02 14.69 17.11
N GLU A 87 -4.29 15.99 17.30
CA GLU A 87 -3.31 16.92 17.88
C GLU A 87 -3.24 16.88 19.42
N LYS A 88 -4.14 16.14 20.07
CA LYS A 88 -4.22 16.08 21.53
C LYS A 88 -3.89 14.67 22.02
N PRO A 89 -3.22 14.56 23.19
CA PRO A 89 -3.08 13.25 23.84
C PRO A 89 -4.45 12.78 24.33
N THR A 90 -4.63 11.46 24.37
CA THR A 90 -5.70 10.83 25.16
C THR A 90 -5.18 10.55 26.58
N GLU A 91 -5.96 9.82 27.39
CA GLU A 91 -5.54 9.40 28.72
C GLU A 91 -4.20 8.62 28.70
N HIS A 92 -4.06 7.67 27.76
CA HIS A 92 -2.91 6.76 27.70
C HIS A 92 -2.00 6.99 26.47
N PHE A 93 -2.50 7.62 25.40
CA PHE A 93 -1.77 7.77 24.13
C PHE A 93 -1.29 9.20 23.86
N PRO A 94 -0.14 9.35 23.18
CA PRO A 94 0.35 10.66 22.78
C PRO A 94 -0.49 11.23 21.62
N PRO A 95 -0.39 12.53 21.30
CA PRO A 95 -0.95 13.06 20.05
C PRO A 95 -0.45 12.27 18.84
N ILE A 96 -1.35 11.97 17.91
CA ILE A 96 -1.06 11.24 16.66
C ILE A 96 -0.92 12.21 15.48
N ILE A 97 -0.05 13.21 15.65
CA ILE A 97 0.30 14.18 14.61
C ILE A 97 1.09 13.49 13.48
N ASN A 98 0.85 13.87 12.21
CA ASN A 98 1.41 13.27 10.98
C ASN A 98 0.97 11.83 10.69
N PHE A 99 -0.33 11.63 10.53
CA PHE A 99 -0.88 10.34 10.10
C PHE A 99 -1.20 10.33 8.59
N ILE A 100 -0.78 9.28 7.88
CA ILE A 100 -1.28 8.95 6.53
C ILE A 100 -1.78 7.53 6.56
N HIS A 101 -3.10 7.36 6.39
CA HIS A 101 -3.66 6.08 6.06
C HIS A 101 -3.62 5.91 4.55
N VAL A 102 -2.85 4.92 4.07
CA VAL A 102 -2.86 4.52 2.67
C VAL A 102 -3.15 3.03 2.56
N GLY A 103 -4.30 2.67 2.00
CA GLY A 103 -4.65 1.28 1.70
C GLY A 103 -3.81 0.69 0.57
N SER A 104 -3.60 1.45 -0.51
CA SER A 104 -2.65 1.12 -1.58
C SER A 104 -2.10 2.40 -2.22
N MET A 105 -0.84 2.35 -2.65
CA MET A 105 -0.16 3.47 -3.29
C MET A 105 0.75 2.98 -4.40
N TYR A 106 0.59 3.58 -5.59
CA TYR A 106 1.44 3.34 -6.74
C TYR A 106 1.89 4.69 -7.30
N ASN A 107 3.18 4.82 -7.62
CA ASN A 107 3.77 6.06 -8.16
C ASN A 107 3.46 7.34 -7.36
N SER A 108 3.27 7.22 -6.05
CA SER A 108 2.86 8.35 -5.22
C SER A 108 4.08 9.01 -4.58
N ALA A 109 4.18 10.32 -4.78
CA ALA A 109 5.15 11.19 -4.14
C ALA A 109 4.43 11.82 -2.93
N ILE A 110 4.61 11.25 -1.73
CA ILE A 110 4.10 11.88 -0.51
C ILE A 110 5.22 12.66 0.17
N GLN A 111 4.91 13.91 0.52
CA GLN A 111 5.63 14.69 1.52
C GLN A 111 4.69 15.02 2.69
N GLN A 112 5.20 14.88 3.91
CA GLN A 112 4.52 15.32 5.13
C GLN A 112 5.46 16.11 6.02
N GLY A 113 4.94 17.15 6.66
CA GLY A 113 5.70 18.00 7.56
C GLY A 113 6.86 18.75 6.89
N SER A 114 6.79 19.02 5.58
CA SER A 114 7.90 19.61 4.83
C SER A 114 7.81 21.13 4.74
N THR A 115 8.96 21.80 4.90
CA THR A 115 9.19 23.20 4.48
C THR A 115 10.22 23.20 3.35
N GLU A 116 9.92 23.88 2.23
CA GLU A 116 10.81 23.99 1.05
C GLU A 116 11.33 22.67 0.45
N SER A 117 10.60 21.57 0.57
CA SER A 117 11.06 20.28 0.04
C SER A 117 10.62 20.06 -1.41
N ASN A 118 11.55 19.66 -2.27
CA ASN A 118 11.26 19.19 -3.63
C ASN A 118 11.32 17.66 -3.66
N GLN A 119 10.25 16.97 -4.07
CA GLN A 119 10.29 15.54 -4.34
C GLN A 119 10.39 15.30 -5.84
N THR A 120 11.41 14.56 -6.27
CA THR A 120 11.60 14.17 -7.67
C THR A 120 11.53 12.66 -7.78
N VAL A 121 10.57 12.14 -8.54
CA VAL A 121 10.56 10.74 -8.96
C VAL A 121 11.45 10.61 -10.18
N ILE A 122 12.62 9.98 -10.02
CA ILE A 122 13.61 9.85 -11.09
C ILE A 122 13.31 8.60 -11.89
N PHE A 123 13.10 8.78 -13.20
CA PHE A 123 13.09 7.68 -14.16
C PHE A 123 14.53 7.40 -14.59
N SER A 124 15.07 6.24 -14.21
CA SER A 124 16.46 5.89 -14.42
C SER A 124 16.76 5.55 -15.89
N LYS A 125 18.04 5.63 -16.27
CA LYS A 125 18.50 5.21 -17.62
C LYS A 125 18.23 3.74 -17.90
N GLN A 126 18.27 2.89 -16.87
CA GLN A 126 17.93 1.48 -16.99
C GLN A 126 16.43 1.29 -17.27
N GLU A 127 15.55 1.99 -16.54
CA GLU A 127 14.11 1.98 -16.80
C GLU A 127 13.79 2.47 -18.22
N GLN A 128 14.50 3.48 -18.73
CA GLN A 128 14.35 3.94 -20.11
C GLN A 128 14.80 2.90 -21.14
N THR A 129 15.88 2.17 -20.85
CA THR A 129 16.34 1.08 -21.72
C THR A 129 15.33 -0.06 -21.75
N ASN A 130 14.82 -0.45 -20.58
CA ASN A 130 13.79 -1.48 -20.44
C ASN A 130 12.49 -1.07 -21.15
N LEU A 131 12.11 0.21 -21.07
CA LEU A 131 10.88 0.72 -21.68
C LEU A 131 11.00 0.67 -23.21
N ARG A 132 12.18 1.05 -23.74
CA ARG A 132 12.46 0.94 -25.17
C ARG A 132 12.37 -0.50 -25.67
N GLU A 133 12.92 -1.45 -24.92
CA GLU A 133 12.83 -2.87 -25.27
C GLU A 133 11.38 -3.36 -25.31
N LEU A 134 10.58 -2.99 -24.31
CA LEU A 134 9.17 -3.33 -24.26
C LEU A 134 8.39 -2.71 -25.43
N ILE A 135 8.62 -1.42 -25.74
CA ILE A 135 8.01 -0.76 -26.90
C ILE A 135 8.33 -1.52 -28.19
N ASN A 136 9.58 -1.92 -28.41
CA ASN A 136 9.95 -2.68 -29.61
C ASN A 136 9.22 -4.02 -29.72
N LYS A 137 8.99 -4.71 -28.60
CA LYS A 137 8.20 -5.96 -28.57
C LYS A 137 6.72 -5.68 -28.86
N LEU A 138 6.16 -4.59 -28.35
CA LEU A 138 4.78 -4.17 -28.61
C LEU A 138 4.56 -3.76 -30.07
N GLU A 139 5.50 -3.05 -30.67
CA GLU A 139 5.49 -2.69 -32.10
C GLU A 139 5.39 -3.93 -33.00
N ALA A 140 6.09 -5.01 -32.66
CA ALA A 140 6.02 -6.27 -33.40
C ALA A 140 4.64 -6.94 -33.36
N LEU A 141 3.79 -6.61 -32.39
CA LEU A 141 2.44 -7.14 -32.28
C LEU A 141 1.42 -6.41 -33.16
N LYS A 142 1.73 -5.19 -33.63
CA LYS A 142 0.78 -4.35 -34.40
C LYS A 142 0.18 -5.09 -35.59
N GLU A 143 0.98 -5.87 -36.32
CA GLU A 143 0.52 -6.62 -37.49
C GLU A 143 -0.55 -7.65 -37.15
N GLY A 144 -0.47 -8.30 -35.98
CA GLY A 144 -1.45 -9.28 -35.53
C GLY A 144 -2.81 -8.68 -35.15
N LEU A 145 -2.86 -7.38 -34.90
CA LEU A 145 -4.06 -6.66 -34.45
C LEU A 145 -4.84 -6.00 -35.59
N LYS A 146 -4.27 -5.93 -36.80
CA LYS A 146 -4.86 -5.22 -37.95
C LYS A 146 -6.24 -5.70 -38.38
N SER A 147 -6.64 -6.91 -38.00
CA SER A 147 -7.95 -7.48 -38.33
C SER A 147 -9.10 -6.80 -37.60
N ASP A 148 -8.84 -6.14 -36.47
CA ASP A 148 -9.80 -5.35 -35.71
C ASP A 148 -9.36 -3.89 -35.69
N GLU A 149 -10.02 -3.05 -36.50
CA GLU A 149 -9.64 -1.65 -36.70
C GLU A 149 -9.72 -0.82 -35.41
N GLN A 150 -10.69 -1.13 -34.54
CA GLN A 150 -10.85 -0.41 -33.27
C GLN A 150 -9.72 -0.78 -32.30
N LEU A 151 -9.49 -2.08 -32.07
CA LEU A 151 -8.42 -2.54 -31.20
C LEU A 151 -7.04 -2.11 -31.71
N TYR A 152 -6.84 -2.15 -33.03
CA TYR A 152 -5.61 -1.68 -33.66
C TYR A 152 -5.35 -0.19 -33.39
N SER A 153 -6.36 0.65 -33.62
CA SER A 153 -6.26 2.09 -33.41
C SER A 153 -5.96 2.44 -31.95
N GLU A 154 -6.67 1.82 -31.02
CA GLU A 154 -6.45 2.02 -29.58
C GLU A 154 -5.06 1.55 -29.14
N PHE A 155 -4.62 0.36 -29.57
CA PHE A 155 -3.28 -0.15 -29.26
C PHE A 155 -2.16 0.74 -29.81
N VAL A 156 -2.29 1.21 -31.07
CA VAL A 156 -1.30 2.09 -31.69
C VAL A 156 -1.21 3.42 -30.93
N ALA A 157 -2.35 4.01 -30.55
CA ALA A 157 -2.36 5.26 -29.79
C ALA A 157 -1.61 5.13 -28.44
N GLU A 158 -1.76 4.01 -27.75
CA GLU A 158 -1.04 3.75 -26.49
C GLU A 158 0.46 3.54 -26.71
N VAL A 159 0.84 2.78 -27.75
CA VAL A 159 2.26 2.58 -28.09
C VAL A 159 2.92 3.90 -28.50
N ASP A 160 2.23 4.77 -29.23
CA ASP A 160 2.72 6.10 -29.60
C ASP A 160 2.89 6.99 -28.37
N THR A 161 1.99 6.88 -27.40
CA THR A 161 2.11 7.55 -26.10
C THR A 161 3.36 7.09 -25.34
N LEU A 162 3.63 5.78 -25.32
CA LEU A 162 4.85 5.23 -24.72
C LEU A 162 6.11 5.70 -25.45
N ASN A 163 6.09 5.74 -26.79
CA ASN A 163 7.19 6.29 -27.59
C ASN A 163 7.47 7.77 -27.25
N ALA A 164 6.43 8.58 -27.10
CA ALA A 164 6.57 9.97 -26.68
C ALA A 164 7.19 10.09 -25.27
N GLN A 165 6.78 9.24 -24.33
CA GLN A 165 7.39 9.21 -22.99
C GLN A 165 8.84 8.74 -23.02
N ASN A 166 9.17 7.72 -23.82
CA ASN A 166 10.53 7.19 -23.94
C ASN A 166 11.53 8.21 -24.51
N ASN A 167 11.06 9.11 -25.38
CA ASN A 167 11.88 10.17 -25.99
C ASN A 167 11.90 11.48 -25.17
N SER A 168 11.08 11.58 -24.13
CA SER A 168 11.07 12.74 -23.23
C SER A 168 12.34 12.81 -22.39
N THR A 169 12.84 14.03 -22.16
CA THR A 169 13.93 14.28 -21.19
C THR A 169 13.49 14.09 -19.75
N LYS A 170 12.17 14.09 -19.51
CA LYS A 170 11.54 13.83 -18.21
C LYS A 170 10.31 12.93 -18.41
N PRO A 171 10.51 11.62 -18.64
CA PRO A 171 9.41 10.68 -18.81
C PRO A 171 8.50 10.68 -17.58
N LYS A 172 7.18 10.68 -17.80
CA LYS A 172 6.19 10.67 -16.72
C LYS A 172 5.76 9.23 -16.45
N ARG A 173 6.25 8.66 -15.35
CA ARG A 173 5.96 7.27 -14.95
C ARG A 173 4.45 6.98 -14.85
N LEU A 174 3.65 7.96 -14.43
CA LEU A 174 2.18 7.83 -14.43
C LEU A 174 1.60 7.55 -15.82
N ILE A 175 2.01 8.32 -16.83
CA ILE A 175 1.52 8.14 -18.21
C ILE A 175 1.97 6.78 -18.75
N ILE A 176 3.23 6.41 -18.50
CA ILE A 176 3.77 5.10 -18.90
C ILE A 176 2.93 3.97 -18.30
N ASN A 177 2.64 4.03 -16.99
CA ASN A 177 1.91 2.96 -16.32
C ASN A 177 0.45 2.87 -16.80
N GLU A 178 -0.24 3.99 -17.02
CA GLU A 178 -1.62 3.96 -17.53
C GLU A 178 -1.69 3.41 -18.95
N SER A 179 -0.79 3.83 -19.85
CA SER A 179 -0.71 3.27 -21.20
C SER A 179 -0.39 1.77 -21.19
N LEU A 180 0.49 1.31 -20.30
CA LEU A 180 0.81 -0.11 -20.15
C LEU A 180 -0.35 -0.93 -19.59
N LYS A 181 -1.17 -0.37 -18.68
CA LYS A 181 -2.40 -1.03 -18.19
C LYS A 181 -3.42 -1.16 -19.33
N SER A 182 -3.62 -0.11 -20.11
CA SER A 182 -4.51 -0.10 -21.27
C SER A 182 -4.09 -1.16 -22.29
N ILE A 183 -2.80 -1.18 -22.67
CA ILE A 183 -2.22 -2.20 -23.55
C ILE A 183 -2.40 -3.60 -22.99
N ARG A 184 -2.19 -3.80 -21.68
CA ARG A 184 -2.38 -5.10 -21.05
C ARG A 184 -3.83 -5.58 -21.19
N THR A 185 -4.81 -4.72 -20.92
CA THR A 185 -6.24 -5.05 -21.06
C THR A 185 -6.59 -5.41 -22.51
N ILE A 186 -6.05 -4.67 -23.49
CA ILE A 186 -6.22 -5.00 -24.91
C ILE A 186 -5.66 -6.39 -25.20
N LEU A 187 -4.41 -6.66 -24.81
CA LEU A 187 -3.74 -7.95 -25.06
C LEU A 187 -4.40 -9.13 -24.35
N GLU A 188 -4.94 -8.95 -23.14
CA GLU A 188 -5.70 -9.97 -22.41
C GLU A 188 -7.06 -10.27 -23.06
N GLY A 189 -7.63 -9.33 -23.81
CA GLY A 189 -8.90 -9.50 -24.53
C GLY A 189 -8.78 -10.22 -25.89
N ILE A 190 -7.56 -10.49 -26.36
CA ILE A 190 -7.30 -11.06 -27.68
C ILE A 190 -6.92 -12.55 -27.57
N SER A 191 -7.18 -13.30 -28.65
CA SER A 191 -6.74 -14.69 -28.84
C SER A 191 -5.26 -14.92 -28.47
N VAL A 192 -5.00 -16.01 -27.73
CA VAL A 192 -3.72 -16.44 -27.11
C VAL A 192 -2.51 -16.44 -28.06
N ASN A 193 -2.71 -16.48 -29.38
CA ASN A 193 -1.62 -16.53 -30.35
C ASN A 193 -0.88 -15.19 -30.58
N ILE A 194 -1.39 -14.06 -30.06
CA ILE A 194 -0.78 -12.74 -30.29
C ILE A 194 -0.07 -12.20 -29.04
N ALA A 195 -0.62 -12.42 -27.84
CA ALA A 195 -0.01 -11.99 -26.59
C ALA A 195 0.83 -13.12 -25.97
N THR A 196 2.15 -13.05 -26.06
CA THR A 196 3.00 -14.03 -25.38
C THR A 196 3.00 -13.78 -23.86
N PRO A 197 2.97 -14.83 -23.02
CA PRO A 197 3.08 -14.70 -21.57
C PRO A 197 4.29 -13.84 -21.14
N GLU A 198 5.37 -13.89 -21.93
CA GLU A 198 6.57 -13.07 -21.76
C GLU A 198 6.27 -11.56 -21.81
N ILE A 199 5.48 -11.08 -22.77
CA ILE A 199 5.15 -9.64 -22.92
C ILE A 199 4.27 -9.18 -21.76
N LEU A 200 3.29 -9.98 -21.36
CA LEU A 200 2.43 -9.68 -20.21
C LEU A 200 3.23 -9.61 -18.89
N GLU A 201 4.24 -10.47 -18.74
CA GLU A 201 5.16 -10.42 -17.60
C GLU A 201 6.02 -9.15 -17.60
N LEU A 202 6.58 -8.77 -18.76
CA LEU A 202 7.34 -7.52 -18.91
C LEU A 202 6.50 -6.29 -18.57
N ILE A 203 5.25 -6.23 -19.05
CA ILE A 203 4.31 -5.17 -18.70
C ILE A 203 4.04 -5.15 -17.19
N SER A 204 3.80 -6.32 -16.59
CA SER A 204 3.53 -6.43 -15.16
C SER A 204 4.71 -5.97 -14.30
N ASN A 205 5.94 -6.21 -14.74
CA ASN A 205 7.14 -5.73 -14.05
C ASN A 205 7.32 -4.21 -14.11
N PHE A 206 6.77 -3.55 -15.14
CA PHE A 206 6.77 -2.09 -15.26
C PHE A 206 5.69 -1.40 -14.43
N ILE A 207 4.53 -2.04 -14.27
CA ILE A 207 3.36 -1.45 -13.57
C ILE A 207 3.53 -1.48 -12.04
N LYS A 208 4.43 -2.32 -11.51
CA LYS A 208 4.80 -2.37 -10.07
C LYS A 208 5.36 -1.03 -9.58
#